data_AF-A0A8H4BB60-F1
#
_entry.id   AF-A0A8H4BB60-F1
#
_cell.length_a   1.000
_cell.length_b   1.000
_cell.length_c   1.000
_cell.angle_alpha   90.00
_cell.angle_beta   90.00
_cell.angle_gamma   90.00
#
_symmetry.space_group_name_H-M   'P 1'
#
loop_
_entity.id
_entity.type
_entity.pdbx_description
1 polymer ?
#
loop_
_entity_poly.entity_id
_entity_poly.type
_entity_poly.pdbx_seq_one_letter_code
_entity_poly.pdbx_strand_id
1 'polypeptide(L)'
;MTDLASRLLIQLKDYATCNDDLAVNIRRTVLEPFQVDVSRPDSIRKPPPTPARFKQMATQLAPVAMRIVNQNIEALVGLKSAKTSNYTVAVNCLVDTSFYALSALRHMNTFTALKPLDIEKTTSNLIGKMVDLGEYNRALDELVKFRLVLASVAKVELNSGPSKASTIPVTATQPIKGVLTESFNKQPPSSTRSAAATVTSTPINTNQWEDDVLNKHADLFQFPIKPNINDRTMILLILAYQMNAIRCWCELQDGALAKYIPYFMEKPGNFFDWCLQLVNVDATTANKQLDTLQRLLYKVANKFPLTGELGTWPISCAY
;
A
#
# COMPACT_ATOMS: atom_id res chain seq x y z
N MET A 1 -11.59 20.74 29.65
CA MET A 1 -10.90 19.75 28.78
C MET A 1 -11.87 18.91 27.95
N THR A 2 -13.05 18.55 28.48
CA THR A 2 -14.18 18.01 27.69
C THR A 2 -14.55 18.90 26.49
N ASP A 3 -14.35 20.21 26.59
CA ASP A 3 -14.67 21.20 25.56
C ASP A 3 -13.81 21.12 24.28
N LEU A 4 -12.48 21.00 24.39
CA LEU A 4 -11.59 20.99 23.22
C LEU A 4 -11.77 19.75 22.34
N ALA A 5 -11.79 18.56 22.96
CA ALA A 5 -11.98 17.30 22.23
C ALA A 5 -13.36 17.24 21.58
N SER A 6 -14.41 17.70 22.29
CA SER A 6 -15.76 17.71 21.75
C SER A 6 -15.89 18.69 20.58
N ARG A 7 -15.28 19.87 20.67
CA ARG A 7 -15.27 20.87 19.59
C ARG A 7 -14.56 20.35 18.33
N LEU A 8 -13.37 19.76 18.46
CA LEU A 8 -12.63 19.20 17.32
C LEU A 8 -13.42 18.07 16.65
N LEU A 9 -14.00 17.17 17.44
CA LEU A 9 -14.80 16.06 16.93
C LEU A 9 -16.08 16.55 16.23
N ILE A 10 -16.76 17.57 16.76
CA ILE A 10 -17.94 18.15 16.12
C ILE A 10 -17.57 18.74 14.74
N GLN A 11 -16.47 19.50 14.66
CA GLN A 11 -16.01 20.09 13.40
C GLN A 11 -15.61 19.02 12.37
N LEU A 12 -14.92 17.96 12.78
CA LEU A 12 -14.58 16.85 11.89
C LEU A 12 -15.80 16.09 11.35
N LYS A 13 -16.91 16.08 12.09
CA LYS A 13 -18.15 15.42 11.66
C LYS A 13 -18.90 16.22 10.61
N ASP A 14 -18.73 17.55 10.58
CA ASP A 14 -19.37 18.42 9.61
C ASP A 14 -18.44 18.66 8.40
N TYR A 15 -18.80 18.04 7.27
CA TYR A 15 -18.05 18.16 6.02
C TYR A 15 -17.91 19.61 5.52
N ALA A 16 -18.81 20.52 5.90
CA ALA A 16 -18.69 21.93 5.53
C ALA A 16 -17.53 22.63 6.26
N THR A 17 -17.16 22.14 7.44
CA THR A 17 -16.09 22.70 8.28
C THR A 17 -14.80 21.89 8.24
N CYS A 18 -14.81 20.69 7.65
CA CYS A 18 -13.61 19.87 7.47
C CYS A 18 -12.78 20.40 6.28
N ASN A 19 -11.80 21.24 6.60
CA ASN A 19 -10.90 21.88 5.63
C ASN A 19 -9.44 21.86 6.11
N ASP A 20 -8.55 22.46 5.32
CA ASP A 20 -7.11 22.49 5.60
C ASP A 20 -6.78 23.22 6.92
N ASP A 21 -7.52 24.28 7.26
CA ASP A 21 -7.33 25.01 8.51
C ASP A 21 -7.63 24.13 9.73
N LEU A 22 -8.72 23.33 9.66
CA LEU A 22 -9.03 22.35 10.70
C LEU A 22 -7.95 21.27 10.77
N ALA A 23 -7.45 20.80 9.63
CA ALA A 23 -6.37 19.80 9.60
C ALA A 23 -5.09 20.33 10.26
N VAL A 24 -4.71 21.57 9.96
CA VAL A 24 -3.57 22.25 10.59
C VAL A 24 -3.80 22.44 12.10
N ASN A 25 -5.01 22.82 12.52
CA ASN A 25 -5.34 22.98 13.94
C ASN A 25 -5.22 21.64 14.70
N ILE A 26 -5.73 20.55 14.13
CA ILE A 26 -5.60 19.21 14.71
C ILE A 26 -4.15 18.77 14.76
N ARG A 27 -3.36 18.99 13.70
CA ARG A 27 -1.92 18.71 13.71
C ARG A 27 -1.22 19.40 14.88
N ARG A 28 -1.43 20.71 15.03
CA ARG A 28 -0.85 21.52 16.12
C ARG A 28 -1.28 21.06 17.50
N THR A 29 -2.53 20.61 17.63
CA THR A 29 -3.11 20.25 18.93
C THR A 29 -2.77 18.82 19.35
N VAL A 30 -2.78 17.88 18.41
CA VAL A 30 -2.74 16.44 18.69
C VAL A 30 -1.37 15.84 18.41
N LEU A 31 -0.70 16.27 17.34
CA LEU A 31 0.56 15.66 16.89
C LEU A 31 1.80 16.44 17.33
N GLU A 32 1.85 17.74 17.06
CA GLU A 32 3.01 18.58 17.35
C GLU A 32 3.50 18.55 18.81
N PRO A 33 2.65 18.35 19.85
CA PRO A 33 3.15 18.22 21.23
C PRO A 33 4.13 17.07 21.46
N PHE A 34 4.15 16.09 20.55
CA PHE A 34 4.99 14.90 20.61
C PHE A 34 6.12 14.90 19.56
N GLN A 35 6.20 15.94 18.72
CA GLN A 35 7.24 16.09 17.71
C GLN A 35 8.22 17.19 18.11
N VAL A 36 9.51 16.90 18.01
CA VAL A 36 10.53 17.95 18.07
C VAL A 36 10.69 18.49 16.65
N ASP A 37 10.18 19.69 16.39
CA ASP A 37 10.33 20.32 15.08
C ASP A 37 11.74 20.90 14.94
N VAL A 38 12.65 20.12 14.35
CA VAL A 38 14.05 20.53 14.13
C VAL A 38 14.16 21.67 13.12
N SER A 39 13.11 21.95 12.34
CA SER A 39 13.11 23.02 11.32
C SER A 39 12.67 24.38 11.85
N ARG A 40 12.08 24.44 13.06
CA ARG A 40 11.69 25.70 13.72
C ARG A 40 12.67 26.06 14.84
N PRO A 41 13.36 27.22 14.76
CA PRO A 41 14.28 27.67 15.80
C PRO A 41 13.66 27.71 17.21
N ASP A 42 12.37 28.02 17.31
CA ASP A 42 11.63 28.09 18.57
C ASP A 42 11.32 26.72 19.19
N SER A 43 11.26 25.66 18.39
CA SER A 43 11.04 24.30 18.90
C SER A 43 12.33 23.67 19.42
N ILE A 44 13.50 24.09 18.91
CA ILE A 44 14.81 23.69 19.42
C ILE A 44 15.08 24.33 20.79
N ARG A 45 14.52 25.52 21.05
CA ARG A 45 14.68 26.27 22.29
C ARG A 45 13.76 25.83 23.43
N LYS A 46 12.70 25.08 23.14
CA LYS A 46 11.84 24.52 24.19
C LYS A 46 12.52 23.27 24.75
N PRO A 47 12.80 23.21 26.07
CA PRO A 47 13.32 21.98 26.66
C PRO A 47 12.33 20.85 26.37
N PRO A 48 12.82 19.65 26.00
CA PRO A 48 11.95 18.51 25.77
C PRO A 48 11.08 18.30 27.03
N PRO A 49 9.80 17.97 26.87
CA PRO A 49 8.92 17.76 28.00
C PRO A 49 9.51 16.70 28.93
N THR A 50 9.47 16.96 30.24
CA THR A 50 9.89 15.95 31.22
C THR A 50 9.09 14.66 31.01
N PRO A 51 9.64 13.48 31.34
CA PRO A 51 8.91 12.21 31.18
C PRO A 51 7.53 12.21 31.86
N ALA A 52 7.41 12.88 33.02
CA ALA A 52 6.14 13.05 33.72
C ALA A 52 5.13 13.90 32.93
N ARG A 53 5.57 15.01 32.33
CA ARG A 53 4.74 15.86 31.48
C ARG A 53 4.34 15.16 30.19
N PHE A 54 5.26 14.41 29.58
CA PHE A 54 4.97 13.59 28.41
C PHE A 54 3.89 12.55 28.72
N LYS A 55 4.04 11.81 29.83
CA LYS A 55 3.05 10.83 30.28
C LYS A 55 1.68 11.49 30.51
N GLN A 56 1.63 12.63 31.19
CA GLN A 56 0.38 13.35 31.42
C GLN A 56 -0.31 13.77 30.11
N MET A 57 0.45 14.32 29.14
CA MET A 57 -0.09 14.68 27.83
C MET A 57 -0.57 13.45 27.07
N ALA A 58 0.19 12.35 27.10
CA ALA A 58 -0.17 11.10 26.43
C ALA A 58 -1.48 10.50 26.98
N THR A 59 -1.65 10.48 28.31
CA THR A 59 -2.89 10.01 28.94
C THR A 59 -4.10 10.88 28.57
N GLN A 60 -3.90 12.18 28.33
CA GLN A 60 -4.97 13.09 27.96
C GLN A 60 -5.33 13.04 26.46
N LEU A 61 -4.31 12.99 25.59
CA LEU A 61 -4.50 13.14 24.15
C LEU A 61 -4.70 11.81 23.42
N ALA A 62 -4.21 10.68 23.93
CA ALA A 62 -4.40 9.39 23.25
C ALA A 62 -5.88 9.00 23.07
N PRO A 63 -6.77 9.14 24.08
CA PRO A 63 -8.19 8.87 23.88
C PRO A 63 -8.82 9.80 22.82
N VAL A 64 -8.37 11.05 22.74
CA VAL A 64 -8.85 12.02 21.75
C VAL A 64 -8.39 11.62 20.35
N ALA A 65 -7.11 11.30 20.18
CA ALA A 65 -6.55 10.84 18.91
C ALA A 65 -7.26 9.58 18.41
N MET A 66 -7.51 8.59 19.28
CA MET A 66 -8.23 7.38 18.91
C MET A 66 -9.68 7.68 18.48
N ARG A 67 -10.38 8.58 19.19
CA ARG A 67 -11.73 9.02 18.81
C ARG A 67 -11.74 9.74 17.46
N ILE A 68 -10.76 10.57 17.18
CA ILE A 68 -10.62 11.26 15.88
C ILE A 68 -10.53 10.23 14.75
N VAL A 69 -9.62 9.24 14.87
CA VAL A 69 -9.44 8.25 13.79
C VAL A 69 -10.70 7.42 13.57
N ASN A 70 -11.32 6.91 14.64
CA ASN A 70 -12.53 6.09 14.52
C ASN A 70 -13.70 6.89 13.93
N GLN A 71 -13.91 8.12 14.41
CA GLN A 71 -14.96 8.99 13.87
C GLN A 71 -14.71 9.32 12.39
N ASN A 72 -13.46 9.60 12.00
CA ASN A 72 -13.13 9.91 10.63
C ASN A 72 -13.32 8.69 9.72
N ILE A 73 -12.98 7.48 10.18
CA ILE A 73 -13.25 6.24 9.43
C ILE A 73 -14.77 6.09 9.18
N GLU A 74 -15.60 6.34 10.19
CA GLU A 74 -17.06 6.32 10.03
C GLU A 74 -17.55 7.42 9.08
N ALA A 75 -17.00 8.63 9.21
CA ALA A 75 -17.34 9.78 8.35
C ALA A 75 -16.95 9.54 6.89
N LEU A 76 -15.81 8.88 6.62
CA LEU A 76 -15.37 8.51 5.27
C LEU A 76 -16.34 7.51 4.61
N VAL A 77 -16.94 6.59 5.37
CA VAL A 77 -17.98 5.68 4.86
C VAL A 77 -19.22 6.45 4.42
N GLY A 78 -19.65 7.45 5.18
CA GLY A 78 -20.81 8.29 4.84
C GLY A 78 -20.55 9.25 3.67
N LEU A 79 -19.31 9.70 3.50
CA LEU A 79 -18.95 10.78 2.58
C LEU A 79 -19.23 10.44 1.11
N LYS A 80 -18.99 9.19 0.71
CA LYS A 80 -19.28 8.69 -0.65
C LYS A 80 -20.75 8.83 -1.04
N SER A 81 -21.65 8.72 -0.07
CA SER A 81 -23.10 8.82 -0.26
C SER A 81 -23.63 10.24 -0.10
N ALA A 82 -22.89 11.13 0.59
CA ALA A 82 -23.36 12.44 1.03
C ALA A 82 -23.46 13.50 -0.09
N LYS A 83 -22.95 13.23 -1.32
CA LYS A 83 -22.97 14.15 -2.47
C LYS A 83 -22.62 15.61 -2.11
N THR A 84 -21.62 15.81 -1.25
CA THR A 84 -21.18 17.15 -0.85
C THR A 84 -20.41 17.85 -1.97
N SER A 85 -20.60 19.17 -2.10
CA SER A 85 -19.85 20.00 -3.05
C SER A 85 -18.36 20.08 -2.72
N ASN A 86 -17.98 19.81 -1.46
CA ASN A 86 -16.61 19.93 -0.97
C ASN A 86 -15.94 18.55 -0.80
N TYR A 87 -16.33 17.56 -1.59
CA TYR A 87 -15.92 16.16 -1.42
C TYR A 87 -14.40 16.00 -1.27
N THR A 88 -13.62 16.51 -2.22
CA THR A 88 -12.15 16.37 -2.22
C THR A 88 -11.50 17.02 -0.99
N VAL A 89 -11.98 18.20 -0.59
CA VAL A 89 -11.47 18.91 0.58
C VAL A 89 -11.78 18.13 1.86
N ALA A 90 -13.01 17.62 1.99
CA ALA A 90 -13.43 16.82 3.13
C ALA A 90 -12.66 15.48 3.20
N VAL A 91 -12.44 14.79 2.07
CA VAL A 91 -11.60 13.58 2.01
C VAL A 91 -10.20 13.91 2.52
N ASN A 92 -9.56 14.96 2.00
CA ASN A 92 -8.20 15.32 2.40
C ASN A 92 -8.13 15.65 3.89
N CYS A 93 -9.03 16.52 4.38
CA CYS A 93 -9.12 16.86 5.79
C CYS A 93 -9.28 15.63 6.70
N LEU A 94 -10.23 14.73 6.39
CA LEU A 94 -10.47 13.53 7.20
C LEU A 94 -9.29 12.56 7.17
N VAL A 95 -8.68 12.35 6.00
CA VAL A 95 -7.53 11.44 5.86
C VAL A 95 -6.29 12.02 6.55
N ASP A 96 -5.97 13.30 6.35
CA ASP A 96 -4.82 13.96 6.98
C ASP A 96 -4.92 13.96 8.50
N THR A 97 -6.08 14.36 9.03
CA THR A 97 -6.31 14.39 10.48
C THR A 97 -6.28 13.00 11.11
N SER A 98 -6.71 11.97 10.37
CA SER A 98 -6.57 10.58 10.80
C SER A 98 -5.10 10.15 10.86
N PHE A 99 -4.28 10.48 9.87
CA PHE A 99 -2.85 10.17 9.92
C PHE A 99 -2.10 10.98 10.97
N TYR A 100 -2.48 12.23 11.23
CA TYR A 100 -1.92 13.00 12.34
C TYR A 100 -2.23 12.35 13.68
N ALA A 101 -3.47 11.92 13.90
CA ALA A 101 -3.88 11.22 15.11
C ALA A 101 -3.18 9.85 15.26
N LEU A 102 -3.08 9.05 14.18
CA LEU A 102 -2.32 7.79 14.19
C LEU A 102 -0.85 8.00 14.51
N SER A 103 -0.23 9.05 13.96
CA SER A 103 1.17 9.38 14.21
C SER A 103 1.38 9.79 15.68
N ALA A 104 0.46 10.58 16.23
CA ALA A 104 0.47 10.95 17.64
C ALA A 104 0.33 9.72 18.55
N LEU A 105 -0.59 8.80 18.22
CA LEU A 105 -0.77 7.54 18.97
C LEU A 105 0.51 6.70 19.00
N ARG A 106 1.28 6.65 17.91
CA ARG A 106 2.57 5.95 17.89
C ARG A 106 3.58 6.55 18.86
N HIS A 107 3.66 7.87 18.95
CA HIS A 107 4.50 8.54 19.95
C HIS A 107 4.02 8.29 21.39
N MET A 108 2.71 8.17 21.59
CA MET A 108 2.11 7.94 22.90
C MET A 108 2.09 6.47 23.33
N ASN A 109 2.36 5.52 22.42
CA ASN A 109 2.03 4.10 22.58
C ASN A 109 2.46 3.50 23.93
N THR A 110 3.69 3.79 24.38
CA THR A 110 4.27 3.30 25.65
C THR A 110 3.56 3.80 26.91
N PHE A 111 2.72 4.82 26.80
CA PHE A 111 1.96 5.43 27.89
C PHE A 111 0.44 5.24 27.76
N THR A 112 0.01 4.40 26.81
CA THR A 112 -1.41 4.11 26.56
C THR A 112 -1.76 2.68 26.92
N ALA A 113 -3.05 2.43 27.17
CA ALA A 113 -3.59 1.09 27.38
C ALA A 113 -4.02 0.40 26.07
N LEU A 114 -3.44 0.79 24.93
CA LEU A 114 -3.75 0.20 23.63
C LEU A 114 -3.22 -1.23 23.58
N LYS A 115 -3.99 -2.13 22.95
CA LYS A 115 -3.53 -3.50 22.77
C LYS A 115 -2.48 -3.55 21.67
N PRO A 116 -1.60 -4.57 21.68
CA PRO A 116 -0.68 -4.79 20.57
C PRO A 116 -1.42 -4.80 19.23
N LEU A 117 -0.83 -4.13 18.24
CA LEU A 117 -1.34 -4.00 16.87
C LEU A 117 -2.64 -3.18 16.70
N ASP A 118 -3.16 -2.52 17.73
CA ASP A 118 -4.38 -1.71 17.59
C ASP A 118 -4.17 -0.50 16.66
N ILE A 119 -3.01 0.15 16.75
CA ILE A 119 -2.66 1.27 15.85
C ILE A 119 -2.54 0.76 14.41
N GLU A 120 -1.93 -0.39 14.21
CA GLU A 120 -1.70 -1.00 12.90
C GLU A 120 -3.02 -1.47 12.27
N LYS A 121 -3.93 -2.08 13.02
CA LYS A 121 -5.29 -2.40 12.57
C LYS A 121 -6.03 -1.17 12.13
N THR A 122 -5.98 -0.11 12.93
CA THR A 122 -6.67 1.14 12.64
C THR A 122 -6.08 1.81 11.39
N THR A 123 -4.76 1.76 11.23
CA THR A 123 -4.06 2.22 10.02
C THR A 123 -4.50 1.43 8.79
N SER A 124 -4.51 0.10 8.87
CA SER A 124 -4.94 -0.78 7.77
C SER A 124 -6.40 -0.53 7.37
N ASN A 125 -7.29 -0.34 8.36
CA ASN A 125 -8.69 0.01 8.12
C ASN A 125 -8.84 1.35 7.39
N LEU A 126 -8.10 2.38 7.82
CA LEU A 126 -8.10 3.69 7.18
C LEU A 126 -7.62 3.61 5.72
N ILE A 127 -6.51 2.92 5.47
CA ILE A 127 -6.00 2.70 4.10
C ILE A 127 -7.05 1.98 3.26
N GLY A 128 -7.71 0.95 3.80
CA GLY A 128 -8.81 0.28 3.12
C GLY A 128 -9.93 1.24 2.71
N LYS A 129 -10.28 2.22 3.56
CA LYS A 129 -11.25 3.27 3.22
C LYS A 129 -10.76 4.22 2.13
N MET A 130 -9.47 4.56 2.11
CA MET A 130 -8.89 5.34 1.01
C MET A 130 -9.04 4.61 -0.33
N VAL A 131 -8.78 3.30 -0.35
CA VAL A 131 -8.99 2.46 -1.55
C VAL A 131 -10.48 2.43 -1.96
N ASP A 132 -11.41 2.30 -1.01
CA ASP A 132 -12.86 2.31 -1.28
C ASP A 132 -13.36 3.64 -1.88
N LEU A 133 -12.66 4.74 -1.59
CA LEU A 133 -12.95 6.10 -2.07
C LEU A 133 -12.27 6.44 -3.40
N GLY A 134 -11.38 5.58 -3.91
CA GLY A 134 -10.65 5.82 -5.17
C GLY A 134 -9.36 6.61 -5.02
N GLU A 135 -8.89 6.85 -3.79
CA GLU A 135 -7.65 7.58 -3.50
C GLU A 135 -6.41 6.67 -3.67
N TYR A 136 -6.29 6.01 -4.82
CA TYR A 136 -5.34 4.90 -5.05
C TYR A 136 -3.88 5.31 -4.92
N ASN A 137 -3.46 6.42 -5.52
CA ASN A 137 -2.06 6.89 -5.45
C ASN A 137 -1.67 7.19 -4.00
N ARG A 138 -2.54 7.90 -3.28
CA ARG A 138 -2.33 8.24 -1.87
C ARG A 138 -2.34 6.99 -0.99
N ALA A 139 -3.23 6.03 -1.27
CA ALA A 139 -3.26 4.76 -0.57
C ALA A 139 -1.99 3.94 -0.80
N LEU A 140 -1.45 3.91 -2.02
CA LEU A 140 -0.17 3.24 -2.33
C LEU A 140 1.00 3.86 -1.54
N ASP A 141 1.06 5.18 -1.44
CA ASP A 141 2.07 5.87 -0.63
C ASP A 141 1.97 5.50 0.86
N GLU A 142 0.76 5.43 1.40
CA GLU A 142 0.55 5.02 2.79
C GLU A 142 0.81 3.52 3.01
N LEU A 143 0.56 2.67 2.01
CA LEU A 143 0.91 1.25 2.06
C LEU A 143 2.43 1.04 2.14
N VAL A 144 3.24 1.87 1.47
CA VAL A 144 4.70 1.81 1.56
C VAL A 144 5.16 2.10 3.00
N LYS A 145 4.62 3.16 3.61
CA LYS A 145 4.90 3.51 5.00
C LYS A 145 4.40 2.42 5.95
N PHE A 146 3.22 1.86 5.70
CA PHE A 146 2.64 0.81 6.52
C PHE A 146 3.45 -0.49 6.47
N ARG A 147 3.96 -0.88 5.29
CA ARG A 147 4.88 -2.01 5.13
C ARG A 147 6.14 -1.84 6.00
N LEU A 148 6.73 -0.65 6.03
CA LEU A 148 7.87 -0.34 6.90
C LEU A 148 7.52 -0.46 8.39
N VAL A 149 6.34 0.03 8.80
CA VAL A 149 5.86 -0.13 10.17
C VAL A 149 5.68 -1.60 10.54
N LEU A 150 5.02 -2.39 9.70
CA LEU A 150 4.84 -3.83 9.95
C LEU A 150 6.17 -4.56 10.04
N ALA A 151 7.14 -4.22 9.19
CA ALA A 151 8.48 -4.80 9.25
C ALA A 151 9.19 -4.48 10.56
N SER A 152 9.10 -3.24 11.04
CA SER A 152 9.64 -2.82 12.33
C SER A 152 8.98 -3.59 13.49
N VAL A 153 7.65 -3.72 13.50
CA VAL A 153 6.91 -4.44 14.55
C VAL A 153 7.24 -5.94 14.52
N ALA A 154 7.36 -6.54 13.34
CA ALA A 154 7.74 -7.93 13.15
C ALA A 154 9.26 -8.18 13.33
N LYS A 155 10.06 -7.12 13.50
CA LYS A 155 11.53 -7.16 13.58
C LYS A 155 12.17 -7.89 12.40
N VAL A 156 11.72 -7.56 11.20
CA VAL A 156 12.28 -8.08 9.94
C VAL A 156 12.87 -6.97 9.12
N GLU A 157 14.00 -7.26 8.48
CA GLU A 157 14.60 -6.36 7.50
C GLU A 157 13.87 -6.51 6.17
N LEU A 158 13.45 -5.38 5.61
CA LEU A 158 12.99 -5.33 4.23
C LEU A 158 14.24 -5.22 3.35
N ASN A 159 14.35 -6.06 2.33
CA ASN A 159 15.46 -5.97 1.39
C ASN A 159 15.40 -4.60 0.70
N SER A 160 16.27 -3.69 1.11
CA SER A 160 16.48 -2.37 0.49
C SER A 160 17.45 -2.53 -0.67
N GLY A 161 17.07 -3.32 -1.66
CA GLY A 161 17.73 -3.30 -2.96
C GLY A 161 16.87 -2.45 -3.89
N PRO A 162 17.45 -1.55 -4.71
CA PRO A 162 16.72 -1.15 -5.91
C PRO A 162 16.42 -2.46 -6.65
N SER A 163 15.15 -2.83 -6.73
CA SER A 163 14.68 -3.79 -7.70
C SER A 163 15.09 -3.21 -9.05
N LYS A 164 16.31 -3.52 -9.52
CA LYS A 164 16.60 -3.46 -10.94
C LYS A 164 15.49 -4.28 -11.53
N ALA A 165 14.56 -3.62 -12.21
CA ALA A 165 13.51 -4.28 -12.95
C ALA A 165 14.21 -5.41 -13.68
N SER A 166 13.92 -6.64 -13.25
CA SER A 166 14.36 -7.83 -13.94
C SER A 166 13.91 -7.58 -15.36
N THR A 167 14.86 -7.43 -16.28
CA THR A 167 14.58 -7.28 -17.70
C THR A 167 13.56 -8.35 -18.02
N ILE A 168 12.29 -7.94 -18.21
CA ILE A 168 11.24 -8.87 -18.58
C ILE A 168 11.78 -9.45 -19.90
N PRO A 169 12.05 -10.76 -19.99
CA PRO A 169 12.55 -11.31 -21.24
C PRO A 169 11.39 -11.18 -22.23
N VAL A 170 11.47 -10.16 -23.08
CA VAL A 170 10.75 -10.15 -24.34
C VAL A 170 11.46 -11.18 -25.22
N THR A 171 11.20 -12.45 -24.94
CA THR A 171 11.54 -13.53 -25.87
C THR A 171 10.68 -13.32 -27.09
N ALA A 172 11.25 -12.66 -28.10
CA ALA A 172 10.72 -12.61 -29.45
C ALA A 172 10.41 -14.05 -29.89
N THR A 173 9.14 -14.42 -29.82
CA THR A 173 8.68 -15.74 -30.24
C THR A 173 8.55 -15.67 -31.75
N GLN A 174 9.57 -16.13 -32.48
CA GLN A 174 9.41 -16.36 -33.91
C GLN A 174 8.40 -17.50 -34.14
N PRO A 175 7.53 -17.39 -35.15
CA PRO A 175 6.52 -18.40 -35.41
C PRO A 175 7.17 -19.58 -36.13
N ILE A 176 7.36 -20.70 -35.43
CA ILE A 176 7.72 -21.97 -36.08
C ILE A 176 6.43 -22.76 -36.33
N LYS A 177 5.96 -22.70 -37.59
CA LYS A 177 5.08 -23.72 -38.17
C LYS A 177 5.82 -25.06 -38.13
N GLY A 178 5.22 -26.07 -37.52
CA GLY A 178 5.77 -27.43 -37.52
C GLY A 178 5.82 -28.04 -38.93
N VAL A 179 6.82 -28.87 -39.19
CA VAL A 179 6.78 -30.10 -40.01
C VAL A 179 8.03 -30.93 -39.66
N LEU A 180 7.83 -32.23 -39.44
CA LEU A 180 8.83 -33.29 -39.28
C LEU A 180 9.68 -33.44 -40.56
N THR A 181 11.01 -33.55 -40.46
CA THR A 181 11.85 -34.62 -41.06
C THR A 181 13.35 -34.34 -40.95
N GLU A 182 14.09 -35.45 -41.04
CA GLU A 182 15.50 -35.68 -40.75
C GLU A 182 16.53 -34.97 -41.67
N SER A 183 17.75 -34.86 -41.11
CA SER A 183 19.04 -35.22 -41.75
C SER A 183 19.95 -34.20 -42.48
N PHE A 184 21.22 -34.25 -42.02
CA PHE A 184 22.52 -34.05 -42.70
C PHE A 184 23.13 -32.64 -42.97
N ASN A 185 24.19 -32.37 -42.19
CA ASN A 185 25.56 -31.99 -42.60
C ASN A 185 25.82 -30.83 -43.59
N LYS A 186 26.46 -29.75 -43.09
CA LYS A 186 27.81 -29.23 -43.45
C LYS A 186 27.94 -27.71 -43.22
N GLN A 187 28.88 -27.34 -42.34
CA GLN A 187 29.66 -26.09 -42.39
C GLN A 187 30.74 -26.21 -43.51
N PRO A 188 31.52 -25.17 -43.93
CA PRO A 188 31.98 -23.99 -43.17
C PRO A 188 32.07 -22.67 -44.04
N PRO A 189 32.99 -21.71 -43.83
CA PRO A 189 32.66 -20.35 -43.37
C PRO A 189 33.08 -19.22 -44.36
N SER A 190 32.65 -17.97 -44.15
CA SER A 190 33.42 -16.81 -44.62
C SER A 190 33.10 -15.53 -43.84
N SER A 191 34.15 -14.73 -43.71
CA SER A 191 34.29 -13.59 -42.81
C SER A 191 33.82 -12.27 -43.43
N THR A 192 33.83 -11.24 -42.56
CA THR A 192 34.05 -9.80 -42.79
C THR A 192 32.88 -8.83 -43.00
N ARG A 193 32.96 -7.81 -42.12
CA ARG A 193 32.65 -6.38 -42.23
C ARG A 193 31.33 -5.86 -41.66
N SER A 194 31.49 -5.33 -40.45
CA SER A 194 30.85 -4.14 -39.91
C SER A 194 30.56 -3.09 -40.98
N ALA A 195 29.29 -2.69 -41.05
CA ALA A 195 28.89 -1.35 -41.46
C ALA A 195 27.88 -0.87 -40.42
N ALA A 196 28.27 0.18 -39.70
CA ALA A 196 27.44 0.89 -38.76
C ALA A 196 26.24 1.48 -39.51
N ALA A 197 25.09 0.83 -39.42
CA ALA A 197 23.82 1.45 -39.71
C ALA A 197 23.40 2.18 -38.43
N THR A 198 23.47 3.51 -38.49
CA THR A 198 22.89 4.45 -37.54
C THR A 198 21.43 4.06 -37.33
N VAL A 199 21.18 3.31 -36.27
CA VAL A 199 19.83 3.08 -35.75
C VAL A 199 19.42 4.43 -35.20
N THR A 200 18.63 5.18 -35.96
CA THR A 200 17.70 6.15 -35.40
C THR A 200 16.79 5.38 -34.46
N SER A 201 17.25 5.23 -33.22
CA SER A 201 16.45 4.78 -32.11
C SER A 201 15.39 5.86 -31.90
N THR A 202 14.19 5.58 -32.39
CA THR A 202 12.98 6.13 -31.79
C THR A 202 12.64 5.27 -30.58
N PRO A 203 12.93 5.67 -29.32
CA PRO A 203 12.18 5.16 -28.20
C PRO A 203 10.98 6.09 -28.02
N ILE A 204 9.90 5.84 -28.76
CA ILE A 204 8.62 6.53 -28.50
C ILE A 204 7.93 5.74 -27.39
N ASN A 205 8.09 6.26 -26.16
CA ASN A 205 7.27 6.02 -24.97
C ASN A 205 6.92 4.57 -24.60
N THR A 206 7.86 3.88 -23.97
CA THR A 206 7.47 3.04 -22.83
C THR A 206 6.92 4.00 -21.76
N ASN A 207 5.71 3.74 -21.24
CA ASN A 207 4.98 4.67 -20.38
C ASN A 207 5.78 5.02 -19.11
N GLN A 208 6.48 6.16 -19.10
CA GLN A 208 7.28 6.65 -17.97
C GLN A 208 6.52 6.60 -16.64
N TRP A 209 5.22 6.89 -16.66
CA TRP A 209 4.36 6.77 -15.49
C TRP A 209 4.23 5.33 -14.96
N GLU A 210 4.10 4.32 -15.83
CA GLU A 210 4.05 2.91 -15.41
C GLU A 210 5.37 2.52 -14.75
N ASP A 211 6.49 2.90 -15.35
CA ASP A 211 7.83 2.63 -14.80
C ASP A 211 8.03 3.31 -13.44
N ASP A 212 7.58 4.56 -13.28
CA ASP A 212 7.64 5.27 -12.00
C ASP A 212 6.82 4.56 -10.91
N VAL A 213 5.61 4.11 -11.24
CA VAL A 213 4.75 3.37 -10.30
C VAL A 213 5.35 2.01 -9.95
N LEU A 214 5.88 1.28 -10.94
CA LEU A 214 6.56 0.00 -10.72
C LEU A 214 7.76 0.18 -9.79
N ASN A 215 8.63 1.16 -10.08
CA ASN A 215 9.82 1.44 -9.28
C ASN A 215 9.49 1.83 -7.83
N LYS A 216 8.38 2.53 -7.62
CA LYS A 216 7.98 3.03 -6.30
C LYS A 216 7.18 2.03 -5.47
N HIS A 217 6.37 1.17 -6.11
CA HIS A 217 5.35 0.39 -5.41
C HIS A 217 5.43 -1.13 -5.64
N ALA A 218 6.33 -1.63 -6.49
CA ALA A 218 6.48 -3.07 -6.75
C ALA A 218 6.72 -3.90 -5.47
N ASP A 219 7.48 -3.38 -4.52
CA ASP A 219 7.82 -4.09 -3.29
C ASP A 219 6.61 -4.29 -2.35
N LEU A 220 5.48 -3.63 -2.59
CA LEU A 220 4.24 -3.83 -1.84
C LEU A 220 3.65 -5.23 -2.02
N PHE A 221 4.06 -5.95 -3.07
CA PHE A 221 3.58 -7.30 -3.31
C PHE A 221 4.39 -8.36 -2.58
N GLN A 222 5.44 -7.97 -1.84
CA GLN A 222 6.27 -8.91 -1.07
C GLN A 222 6.47 -8.45 0.38
N PHE A 223 6.28 -9.36 1.31
CA PHE A 223 6.72 -9.23 2.71
C PHE A 223 7.59 -10.44 3.10
N PRO A 224 8.77 -10.24 3.72
CA PRO A 224 9.67 -11.34 4.06
C PRO A 224 9.01 -12.39 4.94
N ILE A 225 8.96 -13.64 4.47
CA ILE A 225 8.45 -14.77 5.25
C ILE A 225 9.53 -15.18 6.24
N LYS A 226 9.19 -15.16 7.53
CA LYS A 226 10.08 -15.60 8.60
C LYS A 226 9.31 -16.49 9.57
N PRO A 227 9.91 -17.60 10.07
CA PRO A 227 9.21 -18.54 10.96
C PRO A 227 8.69 -17.92 12.27
N ASN A 228 9.29 -16.82 12.72
CA ASN A 228 8.90 -16.10 13.93
C ASN A 228 7.63 -15.25 13.75
N ILE A 229 7.11 -15.08 12.53
CA ILE A 229 5.85 -14.39 12.27
C ILE A 229 4.73 -15.44 12.21
N ASN A 230 4.18 -15.75 13.38
CA ASN A 230 3.08 -16.69 13.55
C ASN A 230 1.85 -16.08 14.26
N ASP A 231 1.93 -14.80 14.67
CA ASP A 231 0.78 -14.09 15.21
C ASP A 231 -0.29 -13.89 14.12
N ARG A 232 -1.50 -14.39 14.38
CA ARG A 232 -2.63 -14.34 13.45
C ARG A 232 -2.94 -12.91 13.01
N THR A 233 -2.85 -11.94 13.92
CA THR A 233 -3.18 -10.55 13.60
C THR A 233 -2.14 -9.95 12.67
N MET A 234 -0.85 -10.16 12.94
CA MET A 234 0.24 -9.71 12.09
C MET A 234 0.09 -10.27 10.66
N ILE A 235 -0.17 -11.57 10.53
CA ILE A 235 -0.37 -12.22 9.22
C ILE A 235 -1.55 -11.57 8.47
N LEU A 236 -2.67 -11.33 9.16
CA LEU A 236 -3.83 -10.68 8.55
C LEU A 236 -3.55 -9.22 8.14
N LEU A 237 -2.72 -8.49 8.87
CA LEU A 237 -2.31 -7.14 8.47
C LEU A 237 -1.41 -7.16 7.24
N ILE A 238 -0.53 -8.16 7.12
CA ILE A 238 0.30 -8.39 5.93
C ILE A 238 -0.59 -8.66 4.71
N LEU A 239 -1.52 -9.61 4.83
CA LEU A 239 -2.48 -9.93 3.77
C LEU A 239 -3.35 -8.73 3.41
N ALA A 240 -3.84 -7.97 4.39
CA ALA A 240 -4.70 -6.82 4.14
C ALA A 240 -3.99 -5.72 3.33
N TYR A 241 -2.73 -5.41 3.63
CA TYR A 241 -2.00 -4.38 2.88
C TYR A 241 -1.67 -4.86 1.46
N GLN A 242 -1.28 -6.13 1.29
CA GLN A 242 -1.02 -6.72 -0.03
C GLN A 242 -2.31 -6.75 -0.87
N MET A 243 -3.44 -7.16 -0.29
CA MET A 243 -4.75 -7.11 -0.94
C MET A 243 -5.11 -5.70 -1.39
N ASN A 244 -4.91 -4.70 -0.52
CA ASN A 244 -5.17 -3.31 -0.88
C ASN A 244 -4.23 -2.79 -1.98
N ALA A 245 -2.96 -3.23 -2.02
CA ALA A 245 -2.05 -2.91 -3.12
C ALA A 245 -2.54 -3.49 -4.46
N ILE A 246 -2.97 -4.76 -4.46
CA ILE A 246 -3.58 -5.42 -5.62
C ILE A 246 -4.82 -4.65 -6.07
N ARG A 247 -5.72 -4.31 -5.15
CA ARG A 247 -6.94 -3.53 -5.45
C ARG A 247 -6.61 -2.18 -6.08
N CYS A 248 -5.61 -1.45 -5.55
CA CYS A 248 -5.16 -0.19 -6.14
C CYS A 248 -4.71 -0.39 -7.58
N TRP A 249 -3.86 -1.37 -7.85
CA TRP A 249 -3.33 -1.60 -9.20
C TRP A 249 -4.38 -2.06 -10.21
N CYS A 250 -5.39 -2.81 -9.76
CA CYS A 250 -6.51 -3.24 -10.58
C CYS A 250 -7.43 -2.10 -11.04
N GLU A 251 -7.46 -0.98 -10.33
CA GLU A 251 -8.37 0.14 -10.61
C GLU A 251 -7.62 1.42 -11.06
N LEU A 252 -6.32 1.54 -10.77
CA LEU A 252 -5.50 2.68 -11.18
C LEU A 252 -5.38 2.75 -12.71
N GLN A 253 -5.63 3.94 -13.27
CA GLN A 253 -5.63 4.20 -14.72
C GLN A 253 -6.41 3.13 -15.50
N ASP A 254 -7.65 2.86 -15.08
CA ASP A 254 -8.52 1.84 -15.68
C ASP A 254 -7.81 0.49 -15.84
N GLY A 255 -7.11 0.06 -14.79
CA GLY A 255 -6.48 -1.26 -14.72
C GLY A 255 -5.22 -1.41 -15.57
N ALA A 256 -4.59 -0.32 -16.02
CA ALA A 256 -3.36 -0.36 -16.82
C ALA A 256 -2.24 -1.22 -16.19
N LEU A 257 -2.20 -1.29 -14.85
CA LEU A 257 -1.19 -2.05 -14.10
C LEU A 257 -1.61 -3.48 -13.77
N ALA A 258 -2.87 -3.88 -14.03
CA ALA A 258 -3.37 -5.20 -13.69
C ALA A 258 -2.57 -6.33 -14.36
N LYS A 259 -2.05 -6.07 -15.58
CA LYS A 259 -1.19 -6.98 -16.35
C LYS A 259 0.08 -7.41 -15.60
N TYR A 260 0.55 -6.62 -14.62
CA TYR A 260 1.77 -6.93 -13.88
C TYR A 260 1.55 -7.83 -12.66
N ILE A 261 0.30 -7.97 -12.19
CA ILE A 261 -0.01 -8.70 -10.94
C ILE A 261 0.50 -10.14 -10.95
N PRO A 262 0.33 -10.95 -12.02
CA PRO A 262 0.84 -12.33 -12.03
C PRO A 262 2.34 -12.43 -11.75
N TYR A 263 3.15 -11.56 -12.35
CA TYR A 263 4.61 -11.55 -12.15
C TYR A 263 5.02 -11.28 -10.70
N PHE A 264 4.22 -10.51 -9.95
CA PHE A 264 4.49 -10.25 -8.54
C PHE A 264 4.03 -11.38 -7.62
N MET A 265 3.10 -12.22 -8.07
CA MET A 265 2.66 -13.42 -7.35
C MET A 265 3.64 -14.59 -7.48
N GLU A 266 4.58 -14.56 -8.41
CA GLU A 266 5.64 -15.57 -8.54
C GLU A 266 6.82 -15.33 -7.58
N LYS A 267 6.95 -14.12 -7.04
CA LYS A 267 8.05 -13.75 -6.14
C LYS A 267 7.77 -14.22 -4.71
N PRO A 268 8.81 -14.64 -3.94
CA PRO A 268 8.61 -15.06 -2.56
C PRO A 268 8.13 -13.91 -1.66
N GLY A 269 7.34 -14.26 -0.65
CA GLY A 269 6.70 -13.30 0.24
C GLY A 269 5.42 -12.68 -0.33
N ASN A 270 4.87 -13.26 -1.40
CA ASN A 270 3.62 -12.83 -2.01
C ASN A 270 2.40 -13.19 -1.15
N PHE A 271 1.22 -12.79 -1.63
CA PHE A 271 -0.06 -13.02 -0.93
C PHE A 271 -0.38 -14.51 -0.70
N PHE A 272 -0.07 -15.38 -1.67
CA PHE A 272 -0.28 -16.83 -1.55
C PHE A 272 0.60 -17.43 -0.46
N ASP A 273 1.87 -17.02 -0.40
CA ASP A 273 2.78 -17.50 0.64
C ASP A 273 2.29 -17.14 2.05
N TRP A 274 1.76 -15.92 2.22
CA TRP A 274 1.17 -15.50 3.50
C TRP A 274 -0.15 -16.18 3.80
N CYS A 275 -0.93 -16.57 2.79
CA CYS A 275 -2.09 -17.42 2.98
C CYS A 275 -1.67 -18.83 3.44
N LEU A 276 -0.63 -19.42 2.85
CA LEU A 276 -0.07 -20.70 3.31
C LEU A 276 0.42 -20.61 4.76
N GLN A 277 1.09 -19.51 5.13
CA GLN A 277 1.48 -19.27 6.52
C GLN A 277 0.26 -19.15 7.44
N LEU A 278 -0.81 -18.49 7.00
CA LEU A 278 -2.07 -18.37 7.75
C LEU A 278 -2.78 -19.71 7.91
N VAL A 279 -2.68 -20.64 6.96
CA VAL A 279 -3.32 -21.98 7.08
C VAL A 279 -2.87 -22.70 8.35
N ASN A 280 -1.61 -22.55 8.73
CA ASN A 280 -1.05 -23.16 9.94
C ASN A 280 -1.65 -22.60 11.25
N VAL A 281 -2.33 -21.45 11.20
CA VAL A 281 -2.87 -20.73 12.36
C VAL A 281 -4.41 -20.66 12.32
N ASP A 282 -4.99 -20.42 11.15
CA ASP A 282 -6.43 -20.27 10.89
C ASP A 282 -6.75 -20.59 9.42
N ALA A 283 -6.87 -21.87 9.11
CA ALA A 283 -7.20 -22.37 7.77
C ALA A 283 -8.52 -21.81 7.20
N THR A 284 -9.52 -21.57 8.06
CA THR A 284 -10.81 -21.03 7.62
C THR A 284 -10.66 -19.61 7.08
N THR A 285 -9.92 -18.76 7.81
CA THR A 285 -9.68 -17.39 7.35
C THR A 285 -8.74 -17.36 6.16
N ALA A 286 -7.72 -18.23 6.11
CA ALA A 286 -6.83 -18.35 4.94
C ALA A 286 -7.62 -18.64 3.64
N ASN A 287 -8.52 -19.63 3.67
CA ASN A 287 -9.35 -19.96 2.51
C ASN A 287 -10.25 -18.79 2.09
N LYS A 288 -10.82 -18.04 3.04
CA LYS A 288 -11.62 -16.83 2.74
C LYS A 288 -10.79 -15.72 2.08
N GLN A 289 -9.53 -15.56 2.49
CA GLN A 289 -8.62 -14.58 1.90
C GLN A 289 -8.28 -14.95 0.44
N LEU A 290 -7.98 -16.23 0.18
CA LEU A 290 -7.73 -16.74 -1.16
C LEU A 290 -8.95 -16.61 -2.08
N ASP A 291 -10.13 -17.00 -1.61
CA ASP A 291 -11.40 -16.88 -2.35
C ASP A 291 -11.72 -15.40 -2.67
N THR A 292 -11.40 -14.48 -1.75
CA THR A 292 -11.52 -13.04 -1.99
C THR A 292 -10.56 -12.55 -3.07
N LEU A 293 -9.29 -13.01 -3.04
CA LEU A 293 -8.32 -12.69 -4.10
C LEU A 293 -8.81 -13.22 -5.45
N GLN A 294 -9.25 -14.47 -5.51
CA GLN A 294 -9.71 -15.11 -6.73
C GLN A 294 -10.89 -14.35 -7.36
N ARG A 295 -11.89 -13.97 -6.55
CA ARG A 295 -13.02 -13.15 -7.02
C ARG A 295 -12.57 -11.80 -7.59
N LEU A 296 -11.62 -11.14 -6.93
CA LEU A 296 -11.05 -9.88 -7.40
C LEU A 296 -10.37 -10.07 -8.77
N LEU A 297 -9.46 -11.04 -8.89
CA LEU A 297 -8.71 -11.27 -10.12
C LEU A 297 -9.63 -11.72 -11.27
N TYR A 298 -10.63 -12.55 -11.00
CA TYR A 298 -11.63 -12.95 -11.99
C TYR A 298 -12.43 -11.76 -12.51
N LYS A 299 -12.88 -10.86 -11.61
CA LYS A 299 -13.56 -9.62 -12.00
C LYS A 299 -12.67 -8.75 -12.89
N VAL A 300 -11.39 -8.63 -12.55
CA VAL A 300 -10.41 -7.80 -13.28
C VAL A 300 -10.12 -8.39 -14.66
N ALA A 301 -9.92 -9.71 -14.76
CA ALA A 301 -9.72 -10.40 -16.02
C ALA A 301 -10.91 -10.28 -16.98
N ASN A 302 -12.14 -10.26 -16.46
CA ASN A 302 -13.34 -10.03 -17.26
C ASN A 302 -13.54 -8.56 -17.66
N LYS A 303 -13.11 -7.62 -16.82
CA LYS A 303 -13.19 -6.17 -17.09
C LYS A 303 -12.16 -5.74 -18.13
N PHE A 304 -10.97 -6.35 -18.09
CA PHE A 304 -9.84 -6.09 -18.98
C PHE A 304 -9.43 -7.39 -19.65
N PRO A 305 -10.24 -7.93 -20.58
CA PRO A 305 -9.83 -9.08 -21.35
C PRO A 305 -8.53 -8.73 -22.07
N LEU A 306 -7.49 -9.55 -21.87
CA LEU A 306 -6.19 -9.37 -22.50
C LEU A 306 -6.38 -9.48 -24.02
N THR A 307 -6.63 -8.35 -24.67
CA THR A 307 -6.69 -8.26 -26.13
C THR A 307 -5.28 -8.35 -26.66
N GLY A 308 -4.87 -9.56 -27.05
CA GLY A 308 -3.80 -9.83 -28.01
C GLY A 308 -2.38 -9.41 -27.60
N GLU A 309 -1.49 -10.40 -27.50
CA GLU A 309 -0.03 -10.25 -27.39
C GLU A 309 0.54 -9.80 -26.04
N LEU A 310 0.10 -10.38 -24.91
CA LEU A 310 0.97 -10.68 -23.76
C LEU A 310 0.20 -11.49 -22.70
N GLY A 311 0.59 -12.77 -22.58
CA GLY A 311 0.44 -13.56 -21.35
C GLY A 311 -0.96 -14.08 -21.04
N THR A 312 -1.25 -15.32 -21.45
CA THR A 312 -2.31 -16.14 -20.84
C THR A 312 -2.13 -16.18 -19.33
N TRP A 313 -3.18 -15.90 -18.55
CA TRP A 313 -3.21 -16.17 -17.12
C TRP A 313 -2.84 -17.63 -16.84
N PRO A 314 -1.79 -17.94 -16.06
CA PRO A 314 -1.61 -19.28 -15.54
C PRO A 314 -2.54 -19.43 -14.32
N ILE A 315 -3.85 -19.45 -14.55
CA ILE A 315 -4.80 -19.96 -13.55
C ILE A 315 -5.20 -21.35 -14.01
N SER A 316 -4.25 -22.28 -13.89
CA SER A 316 -4.58 -23.69 -13.71
C SER A 316 -4.60 -23.96 -12.22
N CYS A 317 -5.65 -23.49 -11.53
CA CYS A 317 -6.06 -24.12 -10.28
C CYS A 317 -6.82 -25.39 -10.67
N ALA A 318 -6.07 -26.45 -10.97
CA ALA A 318 -6.62 -27.80 -10.89
C ALA A 318 -6.69 -28.17 -9.41
N TYR A 319 -7.88 -28.57 -8.98
CA TYR A 319 -8.14 -29.19 -7.67
C TYR A 319 -7.26 -30.43 -7.46
#